data_AF-A0A7C5QZM5-F1
#
_entry.id   AF-A0A7C5QZM5-F1
#
_cell.length_a   1.000
_cell.length_b   1.000
_cell.length_c   1.000
_cell.angle_alpha   90.00
_cell.angle_beta   90.00
_cell.angle_gamma   90.00
#
_symmetry.space_group_name_H-M   'P 1'
#
loop_
_entity.id
_entity.type
_entity.pdbx_description
1 polymer ?
#
loop_
_entity_poly.entity_id
_entity_poly.type
_entity_poly.pdbx_seq_one_letter_code
_entity_poly.pdbx_strand_id
1 'polypeptide(L)'
;MSVPSQQQPIPRHRVLAKVVGKTAPGYETILTPDALLFLADLERRFGRARRNMLEYRQDRQERYDYGEMPTYLPETAYIRNDVWEVAPIPPALRDRRVEITGPVDRKMMINALNSGAKMFMADFEDANAPTFDNLVQGQINMYDYARGQLAYSDKTKGKDYTLNAETATMLVRPRGWHMIESNVTVDGRPMSASLFDFGLHIFHNGKILAES
;
A
#
# COMPACT_ATOMS: atom_id res chain seq x y z
N MET A 1 -8.73 24.89 -44.95
CA MET A 1 -9.11 25.40 -43.62
C MET A 1 -9.18 24.23 -42.66
N SER A 2 -8.18 24.07 -41.80
CA SER A 2 -8.10 23.02 -40.79
C SER A 2 -8.97 23.42 -39.59
N VAL A 3 -9.94 22.58 -39.24
CA VAL A 3 -10.77 22.75 -38.05
C VAL A 3 -9.88 22.49 -36.82
N PRO A 4 -9.79 23.42 -35.85
CA PRO A 4 -9.06 23.15 -34.62
C PRO A 4 -9.82 22.11 -33.81
N SER A 5 -9.13 21.03 -33.39
CA SER A 5 -9.68 20.08 -32.44
C SER A 5 -9.89 20.80 -31.10
N GLN A 6 -11.13 21.14 -30.78
CA GLN A 6 -11.49 21.59 -29.44
C GLN A 6 -11.29 20.41 -28.48
N GLN A 7 -10.17 20.41 -27.75
CA GLN A 7 -9.99 19.52 -26.60
C GLN A 7 -11.04 19.92 -25.55
N GLN A 8 -12.15 19.19 -25.51
CA GLN A 8 -13.09 19.30 -24.40
C GLN A 8 -12.35 18.94 -23.11
N PRO A 9 -12.52 19.71 -22.02
CA PRO A 9 -11.87 19.41 -20.76
C PRO A 9 -12.36 18.05 -20.27
N ILE A 10 -11.44 17.08 -20.21
CA ILE A 10 -11.70 15.77 -19.62
C ILE A 10 -12.18 16.02 -18.18
N PRO A 11 -13.37 15.53 -17.78
CA PRO A 11 -13.85 15.69 -16.42
C PRO A 11 -12.77 15.20 -15.44
N ARG A 12 -12.52 15.93 -14.35
CA ARG A 12 -11.43 15.60 -13.40
C ARG A 12 -11.45 14.14 -12.93
N HIS A 13 -12.62 13.51 -12.84
CA HIS A 13 -12.82 12.09 -12.50
C HIS A 13 -12.38 11.08 -13.60
N ARG A 14 -11.80 11.55 -14.72
CA ARG A 14 -11.25 10.71 -15.81
C ARG A 14 -9.78 10.99 -16.09
N VAL A 15 -9.13 11.85 -15.29
CA VAL A 15 -7.71 12.16 -15.45
C VAL A 15 -6.91 11.20 -14.57
N LEU A 16 -6.10 10.37 -15.23
CA LEU A 16 -5.26 9.36 -14.60
C LEU A 16 -4.15 10.00 -13.77
N ALA A 17 -3.66 9.26 -12.77
CA ALA A 17 -2.39 9.57 -12.15
C ALA A 17 -1.28 9.45 -13.20
N LYS A 18 -0.35 10.41 -13.20
CA LYS A 18 0.75 10.46 -14.17
C LYS A 18 2.02 9.89 -13.54
N VAL A 19 2.54 8.83 -14.13
CA VAL A 19 3.86 8.29 -13.82
C VAL A 19 4.93 9.21 -14.42
N VAL A 20 5.79 9.76 -13.58
CA VAL A 20 6.92 10.62 -13.96
C VAL A 20 8.28 9.97 -13.63
N GLY A 21 8.28 8.91 -12.83
CA GLY A 21 9.47 8.10 -12.55
C GLY A 21 9.88 7.21 -13.72
N LYS A 22 11.10 6.69 -13.65
CA LYS A 22 11.63 5.74 -14.64
C LYS A 22 10.80 4.45 -14.62
N THR A 23 10.28 4.07 -15.78
CA THR A 23 9.59 2.79 -15.97
C THR A 23 10.57 1.68 -16.34
N ALA A 24 10.19 0.44 -16.06
CA ALA A 24 10.90 -0.77 -16.46
C ALA A 24 9.90 -1.80 -17.02
N PRO A 25 10.37 -2.79 -17.81
CA PRO A 25 9.50 -3.87 -18.29
C PRO A 25 8.78 -4.59 -17.13
N GLY A 26 7.51 -4.94 -17.33
CA GLY A 26 6.65 -5.57 -16.34
C GLY A 26 5.84 -4.59 -15.48
N TYR A 27 6.23 -3.31 -15.44
CA TYR A 27 5.48 -2.30 -14.67
C TYR A 27 4.08 -2.08 -15.23
N GLU A 28 3.89 -2.25 -16.54
CA GLU A 28 2.61 -2.13 -17.22
C GLU A 28 1.53 -3.07 -16.67
N THR A 29 1.92 -4.18 -16.02
CA THR A 29 0.99 -5.09 -15.33
C THR A 29 0.37 -4.45 -14.09
N ILE A 30 1.13 -3.58 -13.40
CA ILE A 30 0.68 -2.93 -12.16
C ILE A 30 0.17 -1.51 -12.41
N LEU A 31 0.86 -0.74 -13.25
CA LEU A 31 0.56 0.65 -13.57
C LEU A 31 -0.39 0.75 -14.77
N THR A 32 -1.47 -0.03 -14.75
CA THR A 32 -2.49 -0.03 -15.81
C THR A 32 -3.27 1.29 -15.82
N PRO A 33 -3.89 1.69 -16.95
CA PRO A 33 -4.74 2.88 -17.01
C PRO A 33 -5.82 2.91 -15.92
N ASP A 34 -6.46 1.78 -15.64
CA ASP A 34 -7.53 1.68 -14.64
C ASP A 34 -6.98 1.77 -13.21
N ALA A 35 -5.82 1.16 -12.93
CA ALA A 35 -5.15 1.30 -11.64
C ALA A 35 -4.74 2.75 -11.40
N LEU A 36 -4.17 3.42 -12.42
CA LEU A 36 -3.78 4.83 -12.34
C LEU A 36 -4.98 5.77 -12.18
N LEU A 37 -6.13 5.43 -12.77
CA LEU A 37 -7.38 6.16 -12.55
C LEU A 37 -7.86 5.98 -11.10
N PHE A 38 -7.84 4.75 -10.60
CA PHE A 38 -8.21 4.45 -9.21
C PHE A 38 -7.31 5.19 -8.20
N LEU A 39 -5.99 5.21 -8.42
CA LEU A 39 -5.06 5.96 -7.58
C LEU A 39 -5.34 7.47 -7.60
N ALA A 40 -5.69 8.02 -8.77
CA ALA A 40 -6.04 9.43 -8.89
C ALA A 40 -7.30 9.77 -8.09
N ASP A 41 -8.31 8.90 -8.13
CA ASP A 41 -9.55 9.08 -7.37
C ASP A 41 -9.31 8.93 -5.86
N LEU A 42 -8.45 8.01 -5.43
CA LEU A 42 -8.03 7.90 -4.02
C LEU A 42 -7.36 9.19 -3.52
N GLU A 43 -6.36 9.71 -4.25
CA GLU A 43 -5.66 10.93 -3.86
C GLU A 43 -6.60 12.15 -3.86
N ARG A 44 -7.50 12.27 -4.85
CA ARG A 44 -8.48 13.37 -4.89
C ARG A 44 -9.46 13.31 -3.72
N ARG A 45 -9.90 12.11 -3.34
CA ARG A 45 -10.87 11.91 -2.26
C ARG A 45 -10.25 12.08 -0.86
N PHE A 46 -9.05 11.55 -0.64
CA PHE A 46 -8.48 11.43 0.71
C PHE A 46 -7.21 12.27 0.92
N GLY A 47 -6.52 12.67 -0.14
CA GLY A 47 -5.22 13.36 -0.06
C GLY A 47 -5.28 14.68 0.68
N ARG A 48 -6.38 15.44 0.55
CA ARG A 48 -6.57 16.68 1.33
C ARG A 48 -6.70 16.39 2.83
N ALA A 49 -7.57 15.45 3.22
CA ALA A 49 -7.77 15.10 4.62
C ALA A 49 -6.46 14.61 5.26
N ARG A 50 -5.68 13.78 4.54
CA ARG A 50 -4.34 13.38 4.97
C ARG A 50 -3.45 14.58 5.28
N ARG A 51 -3.34 15.55 4.37
CA ARG A 51 -2.47 16.73 4.56
C ARG A 51 -2.88 17.54 5.79
N ASN A 52 -4.19 17.77 5.97
CA ASN A 52 -4.71 18.42 7.18
C ASN A 52 -4.33 17.66 8.45
N MET A 53 -4.36 16.32 8.44
CA MET A 53 -3.93 15.52 9.61
C MET A 53 -2.44 15.68 9.91
N LEU A 54 -1.59 15.93 8.90
CA LEU A 54 -0.16 16.19 9.12
C LEU A 54 0.07 17.59 9.69
N GLU A 55 -0.71 18.58 9.27
CA GLU A 55 -0.72 19.93 9.88
C GLU A 55 -1.14 19.85 11.36
N TYR A 56 -2.22 19.11 11.67
CA TYR A 56 -2.65 18.90 13.06
C TYR A 56 -1.62 18.18 13.94
N ARG A 57 -0.70 17.41 13.36
CA ARG A 57 0.43 16.85 14.13
C ARG A 57 1.42 17.93 14.54
N GLN A 58 1.67 18.92 13.68
CA GLN A 58 2.53 20.06 13.99
C GLN A 58 1.88 20.91 15.08
N ASP A 59 0.62 21.29 14.92
CA ASP A 59 -0.13 22.06 15.92
C ASP A 59 -0.12 21.35 17.29
N ARG A 60 -0.29 20.03 17.31
CA ARG A 60 -0.26 19.25 18.55
C ARG A 60 1.14 19.18 19.16
N GLN A 61 2.17 19.05 18.34
CA GLN A 61 3.56 19.06 18.80
C GLN A 61 3.91 20.41 19.44
N GLU A 62 3.50 21.53 18.81
CA GLU A 62 3.73 22.87 19.36
C GLU A 62 3.12 23.01 20.76
N ARG A 63 1.88 22.53 20.97
CA ARG A 63 1.28 22.55 22.31
C ARG A 63 2.06 21.73 23.32
N TYR A 64 2.59 20.58 22.91
CA TYR A 64 3.45 19.77 23.78
C TYR A 64 4.74 20.49 24.15
N ASP A 65 5.34 21.19 23.20
CA ASP A 65 6.55 21.99 23.43
C ASP A 65 6.28 23.16 24.41
N TYR A 66 5.04 23.66 24.47
CA TYR A 66 4.57 24.64 25.46
C TYR A 66 4.15 24.03 26.82
N GLY A 67 4.36 22.73 27.04
CA GLY A 67 4.15 22.06 28.32
C GLY A 67 2.81 21.32 28.47
N GLU A 68 1.98 21.25 27.41
CA GLU A 68 0.88 20.29 27.39
C GLU A 68 1.45 18.86 27.38
N MET A 69 0.91 17.95 28.19
CA MET A 69 1.30 16.54 28.16
C MET A 69 0.19 15.70 27.52
N PRO A 70 0.53 14.66 26.74
CA PRO A 70 -0.47 13.74 26.22
C PRO A 70 -1.31 13.14 27.35
N THR A 71 -2.63 13.21 27.22
CA THR A 71 -3.57 12.65 28.20
C THR A 71 -4.80 12.09 27.51
N TYR A 72 -5.64 11.36 28.25
CA TYR A 72 -6.91 10.88 27.74
C TYR A 72 -7.84 12.04 27.43
N LEU A 73 -8.36 12.08 26.20
CA LEU A 73 -9.31 13.09 25.74
C LEU A 73 -10.64 12.98 26.51
N PRO A 74 -11.08 14.02 27.24
CA PRO A 74 -12.37 14.03 27.94
C PRO A 74 -13.56 13.84 27.00
N GLU A 75 -13.50 14.41 25.80
CA GLU A 75 -14.57 14.38 24.80
C GLU A 75 -14.83 12.98 24.22
N THR A 76 -13.90 12.03 24.40
CA THR A 76 -14.07 10.61 23.99
C THR A 76 -14.25 9.66 25.17
N ALA A 77 -14.49 10.18 26.38
CA ALA A 77 -14.72 9.35 27.56
C ALA A 77 -15.91 8.39 27.39
N TYR A 78 -16.96 8.83 26.69
CA TYR A 78 -18.13 7.98 26.43
C TYR A 78 -17.76 6.73 25.63
N ILE A 79 -16.83 6.80 24.67
CA ILE A 79 -16.38 5.62 23.89
C ILE A 79 -15.64 4.63 24.79
N ARG A 80 -14.79 5.12 25.71
CA ARG A 80 -14.00 4.26 26.61
C ARG A 80 -14.84 3.59 27.69
N ASN A 81 -15.96 4.21 28.05
CA ASN A 81 -16.84 3.77 29.13
C ASN A 81 -18.09 3.04 28.63
N ASP A 82 -18.24 2.86 27.31
CA ASP A 82 -19.36 2.14 26.70
C ASP A 82 -19.00 0.67 26.45
N VAL A 83 -20.02 -0.16 26.23
CA VAL A 83 -19.87 -1.60 25.94
C VAL A 83 -19.95 -1.80 24.43
N TRP A 84 -18.79 -1.95 23.80
CA TRP A 84 -18.68 -2.23 22.37
C TRP A 84 -17.51 -3.16 22.07
N GLU A 85 -17.54 -3.79 20.91
CA GLU A 85 -16.46 -4.61 20.39
C GLU A 85 -16.22 -4.30 18.91
N VAL A 86 -15.03 -4.65 18.41
CA VAL A 86 -14.74 -4.58 16.97
C VAL A 86 -15.59 -5.60 16.21
N ALA A 87 -15.72 -5.42 14.89
CA ALA A 87 -16.39 -6.40 14.03
C ALA A 87 -15.72 -7.79 14.11
N PRO A 88 -16.47 -8.89 13.84
CA PRO A 88 -15.96 -10.25 13.93
C PRO A 88 -14.67 -10.48 13.14
N ILE A 89 -13.72 -11.19 13.76
CA ILE A 89 -12.41 -11.47 13.16
C ILE A 89 -12.52 -12.60 12.11
N PRO A 90 -12.09 -12.36 10.85
CA PRO A 90 -12.07 -13.39 9.81
C PRO A 90 -11.27 -14.62 10.24
N PRO A 91 -11.66 -15.85 9.83
CA PRO A 91 -10.96 -17.08 10.22
C PRO A 91 -9.45 -17.03 9.97
N ALA A 92 -9.03 -16.47 8.84
CA ALA A 92 -7.63 -16.31 8.47
C ALA A 92 -6.81 -15.50 9.49
N LEU A 93 -7.43 -14.64 10.29
CA LEU A 93 -6.75 -13.75 11.24
C LEU A 93 -6.90 -14.17 12.70
N ARG A 94 -7.51 -15.34 12.99
CA ARG A 94 -7.77 -15.78 14.37
C ARG A 94 -6.53 -16.35 15.07
N ASP A 95 -5.67 -17.06 14.34
CA ASP A 95 -4.42 -17.60 14.87
C ASP A 95 -3.24 -16.79 14.34
N ARG A 96 -2.72 -15.88 15.17
CA ARG A 96 -1.60 -14.98 14.87
C ARG A 96 -0.43 -15.19 15.82
N ARG A 97 -0.24 -16.41 16.33
CA ARG A 97 0.72 -16.73 17.41
C ARG A 97 2.18 -16.34 17.10
N VAL A 98 2.55 -16.35 15.81
CA VAL A 98 3.86 -15.91 15.31
C VAL A 98 3.65 -15.20 13.99
N GLU A 99 4.23 -14.02 13.87
CA GLU A 99 4.26 -13.22 12.65
C GLU A 99 5.70 -12.94 12.27
N ILE A 100 6.03 -13.12 11.00
CA ILE A 100 7.32 -12.72 10.44
C ILE A 100 7.13 -11.45 9.62
N THR A 101 8.12 -10.56 9.65
CA THR A 101 8.12 -9.32 8.86
C THR A 101 9.28 -9.35 7.88
N GLY A 102 9.13 -8.67 6.74
CA GLY A 102 10.20 -8.62 5.76
C GLY A 102 9.85 -7.76 4.54
N PRO A 103 10.87 -7.38 3.76
CA PRO A 103 10.67 -6.57 2.58
C PRO A 103 9.87 -7.31 1.51
N VAL A 104 9.42 -6.55 0.53
CA VAL A 104 8.68 -7.04 -0.65
C VAL A 104 9.61 -7.55 -1.76
N ASP A 105 10.86 -7.89 -1.42
CA ASP A 105 11.76 -8.61 -2.33
C ASP A 105 11.24 -10.01 -2.62
N ARG A 106 11.32 -10.44 -3.88
CA ARG A 106 10.67 -11.65 -4.37
C ARG A 106 11.12 -12.91 -3.64
N LYS A 107 12.43 -13.08 -3.44
CA LYS A 107 13.00 -14.25 -2.77
C LYS A 107 12.68 -14.21 -1.28
N MET A 108 12.77 -13.03 -0.66
CA MET A 108 12.47 -12.86 0.76
C MET A 108 11.00 -13.14 1.07
N MET A 109 10.07 -12.68 0.22
CA MET A 109 8.64 -13.00 0.36
C MET A 109 8.39 -14.50 0.35
N ILE A 110 8.98 -15.26 -0.59
CA ILE A 110 8.81 -16.72 -0.65
C ILE A 110 9.32 -17.38 0.63
N ASN A 111 10.49 -16.98 1.11
CA ASN A 111 11.06 -17.53 2.35
C ASN A 111 10.20 -17.21 3.57
N ALA A 112 9.67 -15.98 3.66
CA ALA A 112 8.83 -15.54 4.77
C ALA A 112 7.47 -16.28 4.77
N LEU A 113 6.85 -16.42 3.61
CA LEU A 113 5.60 -17.18 3.42
C LEU A 113 5.78 -18.67 3.79
N ASN A 114 6.94 -19.25 3.48
CA ASN A 114 7.26 -20.65 3.77
C ASN A 114 7.88 -20.88 5.17
N SER A 115 7.98 -19.84 6.01
CA SER A 115 8.73 -19.90 7.28
C SER A 115 8.07 -20.75 8.37
N GLY A 116 6.79 -21.08 8.22
CA GLY A 116 5.97 -21.69 9.27
C GLY A 116 5.32 -20.70 10.25
N ALA A 117 5.59 -19.39 10.09
CA ALA A 117 4.80 -18.35 10.76
C ALA A 117 3.32 -18.41 10.32
N LYS A 118 2.42 -17.89 11.15
CA LYS A 118 1.00 -17.79 10.79
C LYS A 118 0.73 -16.61 9.86
N MET A 119 1.47 -15.53 10.07
CA MET A 119 1.36 -14.31 9.28
C MET A 119 2.72 -13.91 8.72
N PHE A 120 2.72 -13.36 7.52
CA PHE A 120 3.85 -12.63 6.94
C PHE A 120 3.43 -11.20 6.64
N MET A 121 4.05 -10.21 7.27
CA MET A 121 3.86 -8.80 6.93
C MET A 121 4.83 -8.39 5.82
N ALA A 122 4.31 -8.31 4.60
CA ALA A 122 4.99 -7.77 3.43
C ALA A 122 5.11 -6.25 3.53
N ASP A 123 6.34 -5.78 3.63
CA ASP A 123 6.63 -4.43 4.07
C ASP A 123 7.10 -3.49 2.95
N PHE A 124 6.33 -2.42 2.72
CA PHE A 124 6.71 -1.31 1.85
C PHE A 124 7.36 -0.14 2.63
N GLU A 125 7.40 -0.22 3.95
CA GLU A 125 7.84 0.84 4.86
C GLU A 125 9.26 0.56 5.40
N ASP A 126 9.45 0.39 6.71
CA ASP A 126 10.77 0.51 7.35
C ASP A 126 11.80 -0.54 6.91
N ALA A 127 11.38 -1.74 6.50
CA ALA A 127 12.29 -2.77 6.01
C ALA A 127 12.61 -2.64 4.51
N ASN A 128 12.03 -1.66 3.80
CA ASN A 128 12.14 -1.53 2.36
C ASN A 128 12.62 -0.14 1.94
N ALA A 129 13.80 -0.06 1.32
CA ALA A 129 14.24 1.18 0.68
C ALA A 129 13.22 1.58 -0.41
N PRO A 130 12.57 2.76 -0.32
CA PRO A 130 11.40 3.08 -1.15
C PRO A 130 11.81 3.62 -2.52
N THR A 131 12.71 2.91 -3.22
CA THR A 131 12.98 3.18 -4.63
C THR A 131 11.73 2.82 -5.46
N PHE A 132 11.48 3.55 -6.54
CA PHE A 132 10.31 3.25 -7.38
C PHE A 132 10.32 1.80 -7.90
N ASP A 133 11.50 1.26 -8.16
CA ASP A 133 11.67 -0.14 -8.56
C ASP A 133 11.30 -1.13 -7.47
N ASN A 134 11.81 -0.97 -6.25
CA ASN A 134 11.43 -1.86 -5.14
C ASN A 134 9.91 -1.84 -4.89
N LEU A 135 9.28 -0.68 -5.02
CA LEU A 135 7.85 -0.51 -4.76
C LEU A 135 7.01 -1.17 -5.87
N VAL A 136 7.31 -0.92 -7.15
CA VAL A 136 6.52 -1.51 -8.25
C VAL A 136 6.81 -3.02 -8.37
N GLN A 137 8.05 -3.46 -8.19
CA GLN A 137 8.40 -4.89 -8.13
C GLN A 137 7.73 -5.58 -6.94
N GLY A 138 7.65 -4.93 -5.79
CA GLY A 138 6.91 -5.44 -4.64
C GLY A 138 5.43 -5.66 -4.94
N GLN A 139 4.80 -4.74 -5.69
CA GLN A 139 3.42 -4.90 -6.15
C GLN A 139 3.28 -6.05 -7.16
N ILE A 140 4.25 -6.25 -8.06
CA ILE A 140 4.30 -7.42 -8.95
C ILE A 140 4.40 -8.72 -8.14
N ASN A 141 5.24 -8.75 -7.10
CA ASN A 141 5.38 -9.94 -6.25
C ASN A 141 4.07 -10.26 -5.51
N MET A 142 3.36 -9.26 -5.00
CA MET A 142 2.03 -9.45 -4.40
C MET A 142 0.97 -9.88 -5.43
N TYR A 143 1.04 -9.35 -6.65
CA TYR A 143 0.17 -9.73 -7.77
C TYR A 143 0.31 -11.22 -8.10
N ASP A 144 1.56 -11.70 -8.18
CA ASP A 144 1.88 -13.10 -8.44
C ASP A 144 1.49 -13.99 -7.26
N TYR A 145 1.71 -13.53 -6.02
CA TYR A 145 1.28 -14.24 -4.82
C TYR A 145 -0.23 -14.52 -4.84
N ALA A 146 -1.04 -13.49 -5.09
CA ALA A 146 -2.50 -13.62 -5.11
C ALA A 146 -3.01 -14.59 -6.20
N ARG A 147 -2.17 -14.91 -7.19
CA ARG A 147 -2.49 -15.82 -8.30
C ARG A 147 -1.78 -17.17 -8.21
N GLY A 148 -1.05 -17.44 -7.12
CA GLY A 148 -0.27 -18.67 -6.95
C GLY A 148 0.91 -18.81 -7.91
N GLN A 149 1.42 -17.68 -8.43
CA GLN A 149 2.47 -17.61 -9.45
C GLN A 149 3.82 -17.11 -8.91
N LEU A 150 3.91 -16.84 -7.60
CA LEU A 150 5.13 -16.34 -6.98
C LEU A 150 6.22 -17.43 -6.94
N ALA A 151 7.24 -17.27 -7.79
CA ALA A 151 8.39 -18.16 -7.89
C ALA A 151 9.67 -17.38 -8.23
N TYR A 152 10.83 -17.90 -7.82
CA TYR A 152 12.14 -17.28 -8.05
C TYR A 152 13.22 -18.32 -8.34
N SER A 153 14.02 -18.09 -9.38
CA SER A 153 15.16 -18.95 -9.76
C SER A 153 16.48 -18.23 -9.53
N ASP A 154 17.27 -18.71 -8.57
CA ASP A 154 18.61 -18.22 -8.29
C ASP A 154 19.62 -18.89 -9.23
N LYS A 155 19.85 -18.30 -10.39
CA LYS A 155 20.78 -18.84 -11.40
C LYS A 155 22.23 -18.95 -10.89
N THR A 156 22.61 -18.12 -9.91
CA THR A 156 23.97 -18.14 -9.37
C THR A 156 24.21 -19.34 -8.44
N LYS A 157 23.16 -19.75 -7.71
CA LYS A 157 23.20 -20.89 -6.78
C LYS A 157 22.57 -22.16 -7.35
N GLY A 158 21.97 -22.09 -8.55
CA GLY A 158 21.23 -23.20 -9.16
C GLY A 158 20.05 -23.67 -8.33
N LYS A 159 19.35 -22.75 -7.63
CA LYS A 159 18.25 -23.10 -6.71
C LYS A 159 16.97 -22.35 -7.06
N ASP A 160 15.89 -23.11 -7.16
CA ASP A 160 14.54 -22.59 -7.36
C ASP A 160 13.77 -22.49 -6.04
N TYR A 161 12.90 -21.49 -5.95
CA TYR A 161 12.07 -21.17 -4.80
C TYR A 161 10.62 -21.01 -5.27
N THR A 162 9.72 -21.79 -4.68
CA THR A 162 8.27 -21.73 -4.88
C THR A 162 7.56 -21.75 -3.54
N LEU A 163 6.27 -21.39 -3.53
CA LEU A 163 5.45 -21.48 -2.32
C LEU A 163 5.15 -22.95 -1.96
N ASN A 164 5.09 -23.23 -0.66
CA ASN A 164 4.58 -24.48 -0.13
C ASN A 164 3.07 -24.59 -0.33
N ALA A 165 2.50 -25.79 -0.15
CA ALA A 165 1.05 -25.98 -0.16
C ALA A 165 0.33 -25.18 0.93
N GLU A 166 0.96 -25.09 2.10
CA GLU A 166 0.51 -24.24 3.21
C GLU A 166 1.54 -23.11 3.43
N THR A 167 1.07 -21.88 3.42
CA THR A 167 1.89 -20.67 3.64
C THR A 167 1.28 -19.79 4.71
N ALA A 168 2.09 -18.88 5.25
CA ALA A 168 1.60 -17.81 6.11
C ALA A 168 0.57 -16.94 5.38
N THR A 169 -0.43 -16.43 6.10
CA THR A 169 -1.34 -15.40 5.57
C THR A 169 -0.57 -14.10 5.40
N MET A 170 -0.58 -13.53 4.19
CA MET A 170 0.11 -12.27 3.92
C MET A 170 -0.70 -11.07 4.44
N LEU A 171 -0.03 -10.20 5.16
CA LEU A 171 -0.48 -8.86 5.55
C LEU A 171 0.37 -7.83 4.80
N VAL A 172 -0.19 -6.67 4.46
CA VAL A 172 0.56 -5.62 3.76
C VAL A 172 0.73 -4.42 4.66
N ARG A 173 1.97 -3.96 4.82
CA ARG A 173 2.29 -2.70 5.50
C ARG A 173 2.65 -1.62 4.46
N PRO A 174 1.74 -0.67 4.18
CA PRO A 174 2.04 0.45 3.31
C PRO A 174 2.93 1.49 4.02
N ARG A 175 3.59 2.35 3.25
CA ARG A 175 4.35 3.49 3.78
C ARG A 175 3.48 4.41 4.64
N GLY A 176 4.08 5.01 5.67
CA GLY A 176 3.38 5.86 6.63
C GLY A 176 2.84 7.16 6.04
N TRP A 177 1.83 7.75 6.71
CA TRP A 177 1.12 8.95 6.24
C TRP A 177 2.01 10.16 5.94
N HIS A 178 3.22 10.26 6.49
CA HIS A 178 4.12 11.39 6.26
C HIS A 178 4.85 11.29 4.90
N MET A 179 4.94 10.10 4.30
CA MET A 179 5.69 9.85 3.08
C MET A 179 4.90 10.24 1.81
N ILE A 180 5.65 10.63 0.77
CA ILE A 180 5.13 10.96 -0.56
C ILE A 180 5.70 10.02 -1.61
N GLU A 181 4.92 9.69 -2.63
CA GLU A 181 5.40 9.01 -3.84
C GLU A 181 5.66 10.06 -4.91
N SER A 182 6.93 10.41 -5.13
CA SER A 182 7.32 11.47 -6.07
C SER A 182 7.31 11.03 -7.53
N ASN A 183 7.28 9.72 -7.80
CA ASN A 183 7.26 9.17 -9.16
C ASN A 183 5.86 9.12 -9.77
N VAL A 184 4.81 9.41 -8.99
CA VAL A 184 3.42 9.44 -9.45
C VAL A 184 2.75 10.72 -8.98
N THR A 185 2.16 11.44 -9.93
CA THR A 185 1.53 12.74 -9.68
C THR A 185 0.04 12.71 -9.99
N VAL A 186 -0.75 13.42 -9.18
CA VAL A 186 -2.18 13.65 -9.40
C VAL A 186 -2.40 15.15 -9.40
N ASP A 187 -2.98 15.66 -10.48
CA ASP A 187 -3.22 17.10 -10.70
C ASP A 187 -1.95 17.95 -10.48
N GLY A 188 -0.79 17.41 -10.89
CA GLY A 188 0.52 18.08 -10.83
C GLY A 188 1.26 17.98 -9.49
N ARG A 189 0.74 17.24 -8.50
CA ARG A 189 1.36 17.07 -7.18
C ARG A 189 1.73 15.61 -6.91
N PRO A 190 2.86 15.32 -6.24
CA PRO A 190 3.15 13.97 -5.74
C PRO A 190 2.00 13.43 -4.89
N MET A 191 1.65 12.17 -5.11
CA MET A 191 0.58 11.54 -4.33
C MET A 191 1.07 11.02 -2.97
N SER A 192 0.14 10.68 -2.08
CA SER A 192 0.47 9.98 -0.85
C SER A 192 1.08 8.60 -1.14
N ALA A 193 2.23 8.32 -0.53
CA ALA A 193 2.86 7.00 -0.58
C ALA A 193 1.96 5.91 0.01
N SER A 194 1.29 6.20 1.13
CA SER A 194 0.33 5.29 1.77
C SER A 194 -0.81 4.89 0.83
N LEU A 195 -1.40 5.89 0.13
CA LEU A 195 -2.49 5.63 -0.82
C LEU A 195 -2.01 4.92 -2.09
N PHE A 196 -0.75 5.15 -2.50
CA PHE A 196 -0.14 4.42 -3.62
C PHE A 196 0.02 2.93 -3.29
N ASP A 197 0.67 2.61 -2.17
CA ASP A 197 0.96 1.23 -1.77
C ASP A 197 -0.34 0.44 -1.52
N PHE A 198 -1.26 1.02 -0.74
CA PHE A 198 -2.58 0.45 -0.49
C PHE A 198 -3.39 0.32 -1.77
N GLY A 199 -3.45 1.39 -2.57
CA GLY A 199 -4.31 1.49 -3.73
C GLY A 199 -3.97 0.46 -4.79
N LEU A 200 -2.68 0.26 -5.08
CA LEU A 200 -2.25 -0.77 -6.02
C LEU A 200 -2.56 -2.18 -5.49
N HIS A 201 -2.29 -2.45 -4.22
CA HIS A 201 -2.53 -3.79 -3.67
C HIS A 201 -4.02 -4.16 -3.69
N ILE A 202 -4.89 -3.26 -3.20
CA ILE A 202 -6.33 -3.55 -3.14
C ILE A 202 -6.95 -3.62 -4.53
N PHE A 203 -6.51 -2.78 -5.47
CA PHE A 203 -7.01 -2.78 -6.85
C PHE A 203 -6.72 -4.11 -7.54
N HIS A 204 -5.49 -4.61 -7.43
CA HIS A 204 -5.05 -5.80 -8.16
C HIS A 204 -5.43 -7.13 -7.50
N ASN A 205 -5.51 -7.13 -6.16
CA ASN A 205 -5.58 -8.37 -5.38
C ASN A 205 -6.82 -8.46 -4.49
N GLY A 206 -7.47 -7.33 -4.18
CA GLY A 206 -8.52 -7.26 -3.17
C GLY A 206 -9.69 -8.20 -3.43
N LYS A 207 -10.15 -8.30 -4.69
CA LYS A 207 -11.22 -9.23 -5.06
C LYS A 207 -10.78 -10.69 -4.94
N ILE A 208 -9.65 -11.04 -5.56
CA ILE A 208 -9.15 -12.43 -5.58
C ILE A 208 -8.90 -12.95 -4.16
N LEU A 209 -8.27 -12.14 -3.31
CA LEU A 209 -7.97 -12.52 -1.92
C LEU A 209 -9.19 -12.53 -1.00
N ALA A 210 -10.27 -11.82 -1.36
CA ALA A 210 -11.53 -11.89 -0.62
C ALA A 210 -12.37 -13.12 -0.99
N GLU A 211 -12.18 -13.65 -2.19
CA GLU A 211 -12.88 -14.82 -2.71
C GLU A 211 -12.13 -16.15 -2.45
N SER A 212 -10.86 -16.08 -2.06
CA SER A 212 -9.96 -17.22 -1.80
C SER A 212 -10.15 -17.88 -0.43
#